data_AF-A0A2K3JKG6-F1
#
_entry.id   AF-A0A2K3JKG6-F1
#
_cell.length_a   1.000
_cell.length_b   1.000
_cell.length_c   1.000
_cell.angle_alpha   90.00
_cell.angle_beta   90.00
_cell.angle_gamma   90.00
#
_symmetry.space_group_name_H-M   'P 1'
#
loop_
_entity.id
_entity.type
_entity.pdbx_description
1 polymer ?
#
loop_
_entity_poly.entity_id
_entity_poly.type
_entity_poly.pdbx_seq_one_letter_code
_entity_poly.pdbx_strand_id
1 'polypeptide(L)' 'AFKRVSQLEGIIPALETSHALAYLEKLCPTLPNGTKVVVNCSGRGDKDVQTAIKYLKI' A
#
# COMPACT_ATOMS: atom_id res chain seq x y z
N ALA A 1 -1.49 1.05 5.01
CA ALA A 1 -0.85 1.53 3.77
C ALA A 1 -1.83 2.10 2.74
N PHE A 2 -3.01 1.49 2.49
CA PHE A 2 -4.00 1.94 1.47
C PHE A 2 -4.12 3.48 1.34
N LYS A 3 -4.58 4.16 2.39
CA LYS A 3 -4.75 5.63 2.40
C LYS A 3 -3.46 6.39 2.06
N ARG A 4 -2.33 5.99 2.66
CA ARG A 4 -1.05 6.67 2.48
C ARG A 4 -0.58 6.59 1.02
N VAL A 5 -0.63 5.41 0.42
CA VAL A 5 -0.18 5.21 -0.97
C VAL A 5 -1.07 5.99 -1.93
N SER A 6 -2.38 6.03 -1.68
CA SER A 6 -3.30 6.86 -2.48
C SER A 6 -3.04 8.35 -2.34
N GLN A 7 -2.63 8.82 -1.16
CA GLN A 7 -2.33 10.23 -0.94
C GLN A 7 -0.96 10.66 -1.50
N LEU A 8 0.07 9.81 -1.38
CA LEU A 8 1.43 10.15 -1.80
C LEU A 8 1.67 9.89 -3.28
N GLU A 9 1.17 8.77 -3.80
CA GLU A 9 1.49 8.30 -5.16
C GLU A 9 0.30 8.44 -6.13
N GLY A 10 -0.90 8.79 -5.64
CA GLY A 10 -2.11 8.86 -6.47
C GLY A 10 -2.63 7.50 -6.94
N ILE A 11 -2.09 6.40 -6.39
CA ILE A 11 -2.48 5.03 -6.75
C ILE A 11 -3.48 4.51 -5.71
N ILE A 12 -4.61 3.95 -6.16
CA ILE A 12 -5.56 3.24 -5.29
C ILE A 12 -5.25 1.74 -5.35
N PRO A 13 -4.42 1.21 -4.42
CA PRO A 13 -4.06 -0.21 -4.44
C PRO A 13 -5.24 -1.09 -4.01
N ALA A 14 -5.31 -2.33 -4.50
CA ALA A 14 -6.15 -3.34 -3.88
C ALA A 14 -5.80 -3.53 -2.38
N LEU A 15 -6.73 -4.07 -1.59
CA LEU A 15 -6.46 -4.32 -0.17
C LEU A 15 -5.31 -5.31 0.02
N GLU A 16 -5.19 -6.33 -0.83
CA GLU A 16 -4.09 -7.30 -0.81
C GLU A 16 -2.75 -6.63 -1.14
N THR A 17 -2.71 -5.76 -2.16
CA THR A 17 -1.52 -4.96 -2.49
C THR A 17 -1.14 -4.04 -1.32
N SER A 18 -2.12 -3.48 -0.61
CA SER A 18 -1.89 -2.65 0.57
C SER A 18 -1.20 -3.40 1.71
N HIS A 19 -1.40 -4.71 1.85
CA HIS A 19 -0.70 -5.50 2.87
C HIS A 19 0.79 -5.58 2.56
N ALA A 20 1.17 -5.83 1.30
CA ALA A 20 2.57 -5.85 0.88
C ALA A 20 3.25 -4.49 1.12
N LEU A 21 2.58 -3.38 0.76
CA LEU A 21 3.11 -2.03 0.95
C LEU A 21 3.21 -1.62 2.43
N ALA A 22 2.33 -2.13 3.30
CA ALA A 22 2.44 -1.91 4.74
C ALA A 22 3.63 -2.65 5.35
N TYR A 23 3.93 -3.85 4.85
CA TYR A 23 5.07 -4.63 5.33
C TYR A 23 6.42 -3.97 5.01
N LEU A 24 6.50 -3.20 3.90
CA LEU A 24 7.72 -2.47 3.55
C LEU A 24 8.19 -1.51 4.65
N GLU A 25 7.30 -0.94 5.45
CA GLU A 25 7.70 -0.07 6.58
C GLU A 25 8.51 -0.82 7.65
N LYS A 26 8.30 -2.13 7.75
CA LYS A 26 9.03 -3.01 8.67
C LYS A 26 10.28 -3.57 8.01
N LEU A 27 10.19 -3.92 6.73
CA LEU A 27 11.29 -4.53 5.98
C LEU A 27 12.38 -3.53 5.58
N CYS A 28 12.02 -2.37 5.03
CA CYS A 28 12.99 -1.43 4.48
C CYS A 28 14.04 -0.93 5.50
N PRO A 29 13.69 -0.67 6.78
CA PRO A 29 14.69 -0.31 7.80
C PRO A 29 15.72 -1.40 8.09
N THR A 30 15.44 -2.67 7.78
CA THR A 30 16.37 -3.79 7.99
C THR A 30 17.28 -4.05 6.79
N LEU A 31 17.06 -3.37 5.66
CA LEU A 31 17.83 -3.55 4.44
C LEU A 31 19.02 -2.57 4.39
N PRO A 32 20.13 -2.96 3.74
CA PRO A 32 21.22 -2.02 3.45
C PRO A 32 20.72 -0.81 2.65
N ASN A 33 21.27 0.37 2.94
CA ASN A 33 20.98 1.60 2.21
C ASN A 33 21.19 1.42 0.70
N GLY A 34 20.23 1.88 -0.11
CA GLY A 34 20.27 1.77 -1.58
C GLY A 34 19.75 0.44 -2.14
N THR A 35 19.27 -0.49 -1.30
CA THR A 35 18.62 -1.72 -1.76
C THR A 35 17.40 -1.39 -2.63
N LYS A 36 17.30 -2.02 -3.81
CA LYS A 36 16.15 -1.89 -4.72
C LYS A 36 15.11 -2.96 -4.39
N VAL A 37 13.86 -2.54 -4.17
CA VAL A 37 12.74 -3.44 -3.86
C VAL A 37 11.74 -3.40 -4.99
N VAL A 38 11.33 -4.57 -5.48
CA VAL A 38 10.24 -4.72 -6.45
C VAL A 38 9.05 -5.32 -5.72
N VAL A 39 7.90 -4.67 -5.83
CA VAL A 39 6.64 -5.14 -5.23
C VAL A 39 5.62 -5.39 -6.33
N ASN A 40 4.94 -6.53 -6.24
CA ASN A 40 3.84 -6.83 -7.14
C ASN A 40 2.57 -6.05 -6.71
N CYS A 41 2.08 -5.19 -7.59
CA CYS A 41 0.78 -4.55 -7.44
C CYS A 41 -0.28 -5.47 -8.07
N SER A 42 -0.79 -6.40 -7.29
CA SER A 42 -1.70 -7.46 -7.74
C SER A 42 -3.00 -6.95 -8.35
N GLY A 43 -3.44 -5.74 -8.01
CA GLY A 43 -4.65 -5.15 -8.56
C GLY A 43 -4.92 -3.73 -8.08
N ARG A 44 -5.97 -3.14 -8.67
CA ARG A 44 -6.51 -1.82 -8.35
C ARG A 44 -7.63 -1.92 -7.31
N GLY A 45 -7.73 -0.91 -6.44
CA GLY A 45 -8.65 -0.90 -5.30
C GLY A 45 -10.02 -0.28 -5.56
N ASP A 46 -10.41 0.03 -6.80
CA ASP A 46 -11.68 0.71 -7.11
C ASP A 46 -12.91 0.04 -6.47
N LYS A 47 -12.94 -1.29 -6.47
CA LYS A 47 -14.02 -2.08 -5.86
C LYS A 47 -13.97 -2.07 -4.33
N ASP A 48 -12.77 -1.90 -3.77
CA ASP A 48 -12.53 -1.95 -2.33
C ASP A 48 -12.74 -0.60 -1.65
N VAL A 49 -12.82 0.50 -2.41
CA VAL A 49 -12.97 1.86 -1.86
C VAL A 49 -14.15 1.95 -0.90
N GLN A 50 -15.31 1.36 -1.24
CA GLN A 50 -16.49 1.41 -0.37
C GLN A 50 -16.26 0.71 0.97
N THR A 51 -15.53 -0.41 0.96
CA THR A 51 -15.16 -1.12 2.18
C THR A 51 -14.11 -0.31 2.95
N ALA A 52 -13.08 0.17 2.27
CA ALA A 52 -12.01 0.95 2.87
C ALA A 52 -12.53 2.21 3.58
N ILE A 53 -13.47 2.96 2.97
CA ILE A 53 -14.08 4.15 3.58
C ILE A 53 -14.74 3.84 4.93
N LYS A 54 -15.32 2.66 5.14
CA LYS A 54 -15.94 2.30 6.44
C LYS A 54 -14.91 2.20 7.57
N TYR A 55 -13.67 1.84 7.24
CA TYR A 55 -12.59 1.64 8.22
C TYR A 55 -11.63 2.83 8.29
N LEU A 56 -11.53 3.59 7.21
CA LEU A 56 -10.78 4.83 7.17
C LEU A 56 -11.66 5.91 7.82
N LYS A 57 -11.22 6.46 8.95
CA LYS A 57 -11.84 7.64 9.57
C LYS A 57 -11.51 8.87 8.72
N ILE A 58 -12.16 8.97 7.56
CA ILE A 58 -12.11 10.14 6.66
C ILE A 58 -13.30 11.03 7.01
#